data_AF-A0A1I5NTG4-F1
#
_entry.id   AF-A0A1I5NTG4-F1
#
_cell.length_a   1.000
_cell.length_b   1.000
_cell.length_c   1.000
_cell.angle_alpha   90.00
_cell.angle_beta   90.00
_cell.angle_gamma   90.00
#
_symmetry.space_group_name_H-M   'P 1'
#
loop_
_entity.id
_entity.type
_entity.pdbx_description
1 polymer ?
#
loop_
_entity_poly.entity_id
_entity_poly.type
_entity_poly.pdbx_seq_one_letter_code
_entity_poly.pdbx_strand_id
1 'polypeptide(L)'
;MPTSRHELLTRFDQQKPEIQQLFDTRKFKEAIEPMTEAVQSFKVLLYELNQTNDLTTDMDGLLIKPINIKERFDYVEDNLKQYHAYLQLITLYEEVEKLYAKEAIKQAMKNPSP
;
A
#
# COMPACT_ATOMS: atom_id res chain seq x y z
N MET A 1 3.19 -12.29 12.97
CA MET A 1 3.49 -13.28 11.92
C MET A 1 4.07 -12.51 10.74
N PRO A 2 5.16 -12.96 10.09
CA PRO A 2 5.56 -12.38 8.81
C PRO A 2 4.40 -12.60 7.85
N THR A 3 3.77 -11.51 7.41
CA THR A 3 2.65 -11.56 6.46
C THR A 3 3.28 -11.47 5.08
N SER A 4 3.06 -12.45 4.21
CA SER A 4 3.70 -12.39 2.89
C SER A 4 3.12 -11.23 2.07
N ARG A 5 3.91 -10.65 1.15
CA ARG A 5 3.43 -9.64 0.18
C ARG A 5 2.08 -10.02 -0.45
N HIS A 6 1.93 -11.29 -0.86
CA HIS A 6 0.70 -11.78 -1.46
C HIS A 6 -0.48 -11.73 -0.48
N GLU A 7 -0.26 -12.07 0.79
CA GLU A 7 -1.27 -11.92 1.85
C GLU A 7 -1.64 -10.46 2.09
N LEU A 8 -0.68 -9.53 2.09
CA LEU A 8 -0.95 -8.09 2.26
C LEU A 8 -1.82 -7.53 1.12
N LEU A 9 -1.52 -7.90 -0.12
CA LEU A 9 -2.31 -7.52 -1.30
C LEU A 9 -3.71 -8.15 -1.27
N THR A 10 -3.78 -9.46 -1.00
CA THR A 10 -5.05 -10.20 -0.89
C THR A 10 -5.94 -9.62 0.21
N ARG A 11 -5.35 -9.27 1.36
CA ARG A 11 -6.08 -8.63 2.46
C ARG A 11 -6.70 -7.31 2.00
N PHE A 12 -5.94 -6.46 1.32
CA PHE A 12 -6.49 -5.20 0.81
C PHE A 12 -7.59 -5.43 -0.24
N ASP A 13 -7.42 -6.42 -1.13
CA ASP A 13 -8.46 -6.82 -2.08
C ASP A 13 -9.76 -7.23 -1.39
N GLN A 14 -9.68 -7.92 -0.26
CA GLN A 14 -10.83 -8.33 0.55
C GLN A 14 -11.45 -7.16 1.34
N GLN A 15 -10.64 -6.19 1.78
CA GLN A 15 -11.12 -5.01 2.52
C GLN A 15 -11.75 -3.95 1.60
N LYS A 16 -11.31 -3.83 0.35
CA LYS A 16 -11.79 -2.81 -0.60
C LYS A 16 -13.32 -2.72 -0.71
N PRO A 17 -14.08 -3.82 -0.89
CA PRO A 17 -15.55 -3.76 -0.98
C PRO A 17 -16.21 -3.19 0.28
N GLU A 18 -15.69 -3.55 1.46
CA GLU A 18 -16.21 -3.05 2.74
C GLU A 18 -15.97 -1.54 2.87
N ILE A 19 -14.73 -1.10 2.64
CA ILE A 19 -14.37 0.33 2.72
C ILE A 19 -15.18 1.14 1.71
N GLN A 20 -15.30 0.66 0.47
CA GLN A 20 -16.13 1.29 -0.56
C GLN A 20 -17.59 1.42 -0.11
N GLN A 21 -18.18 0.37 0.44
CA GLN A 21 -19.55 0.40 0.94
C GLN A 21 -19.74 1.43 2.06
N LEU A 22 -18.77 1.57 2.97
CA LEU A 22 -18.83 2.57 4.04
C LEU A 22 -18.83 3.99 3.46
N PHE A 23 -18.01 4.28 2.45
CA PHE A 23 -18.03 5.58 1.76
C PHE A 23 -19.33 5.81 0.98
N ASP A 24 -19.82 4.81 0.24
CA ASP A 24 -21.06 4.91 -0.53
C ASP A 24 -22.27 5.18 0.36
N THR A 25 -22.30 4.57 1.55
CA THR A 25 -23.35 4.74 2.56
C THR A 25 -23.09 5.91 3.52
N ARG A 26 -22.06 6.73 3.27
CA ARG A 26 -21.67 7.91 4.07
C ARG A 26 -21.36 7.59 5.55
N LYS A 27 -20.94 6.36 5.82
CA LYS A 27 -20.47 5.88 7.13
C LYS A 27 -18.98 6.19 7.34
N PHE A 28 -18.66 7.49 7.31
CA PHE A 28 -17.26 7.94 7.30
C PHE A 28 -16.50 7.63 8.60
N LYS A 29 -17.20 7.55 9.73
CA LYS A 29 -16.56 7.26 11.02
C LYS A 29 -16.19 5.78 11.11
N GLU A 30 -17.06 4.93 10.60
CA GLU A 30 -16.87 3.49 10.52
C GLU A 30 -15.76 3.13 9.53
N ALA A 31 -15.50 3.97 8.52
CA ALA A 31 -14.39 3.77 7.58
C ALA A 31 -12.99 3.94 8.21
N ILE A 32 -12.86 4.61 9.36
CA ILE A 32 -11.55 4.90 9.98
C ILE A 32 -10.76 3.64 10.26
N GLU A 33 -11.39 2.65 10.89
CA GLU A 33 -10.73 1.41 11.33
C GLU A 33 -10.19 0.62 10.13
N PRO A 34 -11.01 0.22 9.14
CA PRO A 34 -10.50 -0.53 7.98
C PRO A 34 -9.54 0.31 7.11
N MET A 35 -9.71 1.64 7.04
CA MET A 35 -8.72 2.51 6.39
C MET A 35 -7.38 2.51 7.12
N THR A 36 -7.38 2.57 8.46
CA THR A 36 -6.15 2.53 9.26
C THR A 36 -5.39 1.23 9.03
N GLU A 37 -6.11 0.10 9.06
CA GLU A 37 -5.52 -1.22 8.81
C GLU A 37 -4.92 -1.33 7.41
N ALA A 38 -5.61 -0.81 6.40
CA ALA A 38 -5.13 -0.80 5.02
C ALA A 38 -3.89 0.10 4.86
N VAL A 39 -3.87 1.29 5.48
CA VAL A 39 -2.69 2.19 5.47
C VAL A 39 -1.48 1.54 6.14
N GLN A 40 -1.68 0.91 7.30
CA GLN A 40 -0.60 0.21 8.01
C GLN A 40 -0.08 -0.99 7.21
N SER A 41 -0.99 -1.77 6.60
CA SER A 41 -0.63 -2.89 5.73
C SER A 41 0.13 -2.42 4.50
N PHE A 42 -0.25 -1.30 3.91
CA PHE A 42 0.48 -0.65 2.81
C PHE A 42 1.90 -0.24 3.23
N LYS A 43 2.05 0.35 4.42
CA LYS A 43 3.37 0.72 4.94
C LYS A 43 4.27 -0.51 5.09
N VAL A 44 3.78 -1.59 5.67
CA VAL A 44 4.55 -2.85 5.77
C VAL A 44 4.95 -3.35 4.39
N LEU A 45 3.99 -3.44 3.47
CA LEU A 45 4.20 -3.87 2.09
C LEU A 45 5.34 -3.09 1.41
N LEU A 46 5.28 -1.76 1.46
CA LEU A 46 6.26 -0.88 0.83
C LEU A 46 7.68 -1.09 1.38
N TYR A 47 7.84 -1.31 2.68
CA TYR A 47 9.16 -1.50 3.29
C TYR A 47 9.71 -2.91 3.03
N GLU A 48 8.84 -3.92 3.03
CA GLU A 48 9.21 -5.28 2.61
C GLU A 48 9.77 -5.31 1.18
N LEU A 49 9.22 -4.50 0.25
CA LEU A 49 9.77 -4.36 -1.11
C LEU A 49 11.21 -3.86 -1.13
N ASN A 50 11.52 -2.97 -0.18
CA ASN A 50 12.84 -2.39 -0.02
C ASN A 50 13.73 -3.24 0.90
N GLN A 51 13.32 -4.48 1.20
CA GLN A 51 14.05 -5.44 2.01
C GLN A 51 14.44 -4.90 3.40
N THR A 52 13.62 -4.01 3.94
CA THR A 52 13.84 -3.40 5.25
C THR A 52 12.63 -3.63 6.14
N ASN A 53 12.90 -3.93 7.41
CA ASN A 53 11.87 -3.97 8.46
C ASN A 53 11.86 -2.68 9.28
N ASP A 54 12.76 -1.73 8.98
CA ASP A 54 12.81 -0.44 9.65
C ASP A 54 11.74 0.48 9.08
N LEU A 55 10.53 0.41 9.65
CA LEU A 55 9.39 1.26 9.30
C LEU A 55 9.58 2.75 9.69
N THR A 56 10.74 3.12 10.23
CA THR A 56 11.09 4.51 10.59
C THR A 56 11.95 5.20 9.53
N THR A 57 12.54 4.45 8.60
CA THR A 57 13.26 5.03 7.45
C THR A 57 12.31 5.94 6.69
N ASP A 58 12.77 7.12 6.24
CA ASP A 58 11.96 8.03 5.43
C ASP A 58 11.49 7.35 4.13
N MET A 59 10.19 7.43 3.82
CA MET A 59 9.61 6.85 2.61
C MET A 59 10.24 7.46 1.35
N ASP A 60 10.62 8.73 1.38
CA ASP A 60 11.33 9.39 0.28
C ASP A 60 12.77 8.88 0.12
N GLY A 61 13.31 8.13 1.08
CA GLY A 61 14.60 7.44 0.99
C GLY A 61 14.52 6.06 0.33
N LEU A 62 13.32 5.49 0.17
CA LEU A 62 13.17 4.13 -0.35
C LEU A 62 13.54 4.05 -1.85
N LEU A 63 14.17 2.94 -2.25
CA LEU A 63 14.63 2.75 -3.62
C LEU A 63 13.44 2.47 -4.56
N ILE A 64 12.51 1.63 -4.12
CA ILE A 64 11.34 1.24 -4.88
C ILE A 64 10.12 1.83 -4.19
N LYS A 65 9.54 2.86 -4.80
CA LYS A 65 8.43 3.63 -4.24
C LYS A 65 7.58 4.29 -5.32
N PRO A 66 6.28 4.52 -5.06
CA PRO A 66 5.44 5.43 -5.84
C PRO A 66 6.03 6.84 -5.94
N ILE A 67 5.58 7.59 -6.94
CA ILE A 67 5.90 9.03 -7.05
C ILE A 67 5.19 9.78 -5.92
N ASN A 68 5.89 10.73 -5.30
CA ASN A 68 5.42 11.56 -4.19
C ASN A 68 4.89 10.72 -3.01
N ILE A 69 5.51 9.58 -2.75
CA ILE A 69 5.01 8.61 -1.76
C ILE A 69 4.75 9.24 -0.39
N LYS A 70 5.66 10.10 0.10
CA LYS A 70 5.52 10.72 1.41
C LYS A 70 4.29 11.62 1.50
N GLU A 71 4.16 12.57 0.58
CA GLU A 71 3.00 13.48 0.52
C GLU A 71 1.68 12.71 0.43
N ARG A 72 1.62 11.69 -0.42
CA ARG A 72 0.41 10.91 -0.65
C ARG A 72 0.06 10.03 0.55
N PHE A 73 1.06 9.41 1.18
CA PHE A 73 0.85 8.59 2.36
C PHE A 73 0.40 9.45 3.55
N ASP A 74 1.11 10.55 3.82
CA ASP A 74 0.78 11.50 4.89
C ASP A 74 -0.66 12.02 4.71
N TYR A 75 -1.06 12.37 3.47
CA TYR A 75 -2.43 12.78 3.18
C TYR A 75 -3.46 11.68 3.51
N VAL A 76 -3.20 10.42 3.17
CA VAL A 76 -4.14 9.33 3.48
C VAL A 76 -4.25 9.11 4.99
N GLU A 77 -3.12 9.07 5.69
CA GLU A 77 -3.06 8.87 7.15
C GLU A 77 -3.82 9.96 7.91
N ASP A 78 -3.71 11.22 7.46
CA ASP A 78 -4.39 12.36 8.08
C ASP A 78 -5.89 12.44 7.73
N ASN A 79 -6.33 11.78 6.65
CA ASN A 79 -7.66 11.99 6.06
C ASN A 79 -8.50 10.71 5.89
N LEU A 80 -8.35 9.74 6.79
CA LEU A 80 -9.02 8.42 6.74
C LEU A 80 -10.55 8.43 6.55
N LYS A 81 -11.22 9.55 6.87
CA LYS A 81 -12.67 9.73 6.70
C LYS A 81 -13.08 10.26 5.32
N GLN A 82 -12.13 10.55 4.44
CA GLN A 82 -12.38 11.14 3.14
C GLN A 82 -12.31 10.09 2.03
N TYR A 83 -13.30 10.11 1.14
CA TYR A 83 -13.32 9.21 -0.02
C TYR A 83 -12.11 9.41 -0.94
N HIS A 84 -11.62 10.64 -1.07
CA HIS A 84 -10.40 10.93 -1.84
C HIS A 84 -9.16 10.27 -1.24
N ALA A 85 -9.04 10.18 0.09
CA ALA A 85 -7.95 9.44 0.74
C ALA A 85 -8.04 7.95 0.42
N TYR A 86 -9.24 7.37 0.38
CA TYR A 86 -9.44 5.99 -0.03
C TYR A 86 -9.05 5.72 -1.49
N LEU A 87 -9.47 6.58 -2.43
CA LEU A 87 -9.02 6.50 -3.82
C LEU A 87 -7.50 6.60 -3.92
N GLN A 88 -6.90 7.51 -3.16
CA GLN A 88 -5.45 7.67 -3.12
C GLN A 88 -4.76 6.40 -2.62
N LEU A 89 -5.30 5.75 -1.58
CA LEU A 89 -4.78 4.48 -1.08
C LEU A 89 -4.86 3.37 -2.14
N ILE A 90 -5.99 3.25 -2.87
CA ILE A 90 -6.10 2.29 -3.98
C ILE A 90 -5.00 2.52 -5.02
N THR A 91 -4.81 3.77 -5.45
CA THR A 91 -3.79 4.10 -6.46
C THR A 91 -2.36 3.79 -5.97
N LEU A 92 -2.07 4.01 -4.68
CA LEU A 92 -0.79 3.66 -4.09
C LEU A 92 -0.54 2.14 -4.14
N TYR A 93 -1.54 1.32 -3.81
CA TYR A 93 -1.45 -0.13 -3.92
C TYR A 93 -1.20 -0.59 -5.36
N GLU A 94 -1.95 -0.07 -6.34
CA GLU A 94 -1.79 -0.41 -7.76
C GLU A 94 -0.40 -0.02 -8.30
N GLU A 95 0.12 1.14 -7.91
CA GLU A 95 1.45 1.60 -8.32
C GLU A 95 2.55 0.70 -7.73
N VAL A 96 2.45 0.36 -6.46
CA VAL A 96 3.37 -0.56 -5.79
C VAL A 96 3.34 -1.95 -6.44
N GLU A 97 2.15 -2.47 -6.78
CA GLU A 97 2.01 -3.74 -7.52
C GLU A 97 2.73 -3.72 -8.87
N LYS A 98 2.56 -2.64 -9.64
CA LYS A 98 3.27 -2.45 -10.92
C LYS A 98 4.79 -2.35 -10.73
N LEU A 99 5.26 -1.70 -9.66
CA LEU A 99 6.69 -1.61 -9.34
C LEU A 99 7.27 -2.99 -8.98
N TYR A 100 6.55 -3.80 -8.21
CA TYR A 100 6.96 -5.19 -7.93
C TYR A 100 7.10 -6.01 -9.20
N ALA A 101 6.10 -5.97 -10.09
CA ALA A 101 6.14 -6.74 -11.34
C ALA A 101 7.37 -6.37 -12.18
N LYS A 102 7.68 -5.07 -12.28
CA LYS A 102 8.88 -4.58 -12.98
C LYS A 102 10.18 -5.07 -12.34
N GLU A 103 10.30 -4.99 -11.02
CA GLU A 103 11.52 -5.40 -10.34
C GLU A 103 11.72 -6.93 -10.40
N ALA A 104 10.65 -7.72 -10.30
CA ALA A 104 10.71 -9.16 -10.46
C ALA A 104 11.22 -9.57 -11.86
N ILE A 105 10.72 -8.93 -12.93
CA ILE A 105 11.19 -9.15 -14.30
C ILE A 105 12.68 -8.79 -14.42
N LYS A 106 13.09 -7.63 -13.88
CA LYS A 106 14.48 -7.17 -13.91
C LYS A 106 15.42 -8.15 -13.20
N GLN A 107 15.00 -8.73 -12.08
CA GLN A 107 15.78 -9.74 -11.36
C GLN A 107 15.90 -11.05 -12.15
N ALA A 108 14.80 -11.52 -12.75
CA ALA A 108 14.81 -12.70 -13.62
C ALA A 108 15.73 -12.54 -14.83
N MET A 109 15.78 -11.33 -15.42
CA MET A 109 16.69 -11.02 -16.54
C MET A 109 18.16 -10.95 -16.13
N LYS A 110 18.46 -10.58 -14.87
CA LYS A 110 19.84 -10.52 -14.35
C LYS A 110 20.41 -11.88 -13.98
N ASN A 111 19.54 -12.83 -13.64
CA ASN A 111 19.89 -14.22 -13.34
C ASN A 111 19.22 -15.16 -14.36
N PRO A 112 19.61 -15.15 -15.65
CA PRO A 112 19.13 -16.17 -16.56
C PRO A 112 19.65 -17.52 -16.06
N SER A 113 18.73 -18.46 -15.74
CA SER A 113 19.11 -19.84 -15.44
C SER A 113 19.97 -20.39 -16.60
N PRO A 114 21.04 -21.16 -16.30
CA PRO A 114 21.89 -21.76 -17.31
C PRO A 114 21.13 -22.77 -18.20
#